data_AF-A0A7C1WRC9-F1
#
_entry.id   AF-A0A7C1WRC9-F1
#
_cell.length_a   1.000
_cell.length_b   1.000
_cell.length_c   1.000
_cell.angle_alpha   90.00
_cell.angle_beta   90.00
_cell.angle_gamma   90.00
#
_symmetry.space_group_name_H-M   'P 1'
#
loop_
_entity.id
_entity.type
_entity.pdbx_description
1 polymer ?
#
loop_
_entity_poly.entity_id
_entity_poly.type
_entity_poly.pdbx_seq_one_letter_code
_entity_poly.pdbx_strand_id
1 'polypeptide(L)'
;MGRSSKEGDPVSEKEEGSAPEKGRGKKGEKGRRREEAASLPLDSSASGGEEAFDRRDVLAALEAGLAEALPGALVLDRDLAFEHRGRQGRADLLAVDPLGRLVLVLVADGGADRAVLDSLDLLAYARESAVLLVRHIASRRVDPGLAPRVVVVDPVCDEVLATRLGSLGEAGIRVFGIRTIKSAAGERSYLMPSGPEAAPPRSGEGGVRDFLEALPIALREVGRELTDRMARLDEELFATADRSTLVWRFHGEVLARLECDGSRLTASVAPDHRPSALLASSDIDGVLEGALARVLESADPDELPDDRPVETGEPILTQAEIEAFQG
;
A
#
# COMPACT_ATOMS: atom_id res chain seq x y z
N MET A 1 -50.63 9.78 35.72
CA MET A 1 -50.54 11.21 35.38
C MET A 1 -49.37 11.34 34.40
N GLY A 2 -49.48 11.68 33.13
CA GLY A 2 -50.53 12.25 32.30
C GLY A 2 -49.81 13.06 31.22
N ARG A 3 -50.13 12.81 29.93
CA ARG A 3 -49.66 13.41 28.64
C ARG A 3 -49.10 12.30 27.74
N SER A 4 -49.84 11.64 26.86
CA SER A 4 -50.85 12.04 25.86
C SER A 4 -50.26 12.73 24.62
N SER A 5 -50.18 11.91 23.55
CA SER A 5 -50.68 12.15 22.18
C SER A 5 -49.92 13.08 21.23
N LYS A 6 -49.49 12.48 20.09
CA LYS A 6 -49.76 12.82 18.67
C LYS A 6 -48.69 12.09 17.83
N GLU A 7 -48.94 10.96 17.15
CA GLU A 7 -49.88 10.68 16.05
C GLU A 7 -49.98 11.79 15.01
N GLY A 8 -49.36 11.52 13.85
CA GLY A 8 -49.35 12.34 12.65
C GLY A 8 -48.88 11.50 11.46
N ASP A 9 -49.84 10.82 10.83
CA ASP A 9 -49.82 10.34 9.44
C ASP A 9 -50.87 11.17 8.67
N PRO A 10 -51.01 11.10 7.33
CA PRO A 10 -50.03 10.88 6.26
C PRO A 10 -50.16 11.97 5.17
N VAL A 11 -49.17 12.14 4.29
CA VAL A 11 -49.35 12.88 3.02
C VAL A 11 -49.14 11.93 1.86
N SER A 12 -50.25 11.60 1.23
CA SER A 12 -50.34 11.03 -0.11
C SER A 12 -50.25 12.16 -1.13
N GLU A 13 -49.28 12.12 -2.03
CA GLU A 13 -49.38 12.84 -3.31
C GLU A 13 -49.11 11.88 -4.46
N LYS A 14 -50.15 11.76 -5.28
CA LYS A 14 -50.16 11.21 -6.62
C LYS A 14 -49.40 12.17 -7.53
N GLU A 15 -48.52 11.66 -8.39
CA GLU A 15 -48.39 12.23 -9.74
C GLU A 15 -48.26 11.10 -10.77
N GLU A 16 -49.34 10.98 -11.54
CA GLU A 16 -49.41 10.29 -12.81
C GLU A 16 -48.71 11.16 -13.86
N GLY A 17 -47.70 10.60 -14.54
CA GLY A 17 -46.99 11.27 -15.64
C GLY A 17 -46.84 10.33 -16.82
N SER A 18 -47.86 10.30 -17.66
CA SER A 18 -47.98 9.53 -18.89
C SER A 18 -47.45 10.35 -20.09
N ALA A 19 -46.50 9.84 -20.87
CA ALA A 19 -46.41 10.06 -22.33
C ALA A 19 -45.22 9.30 -22.97
N PRO A 20 -45.45 8.54 -24.07
CA PRO A 20 -44.40 7.95 -24.90
C PRO A 20 -44.18 8.78 -26.17
N GLU A 21 -42.94 9.20 -26.45
CA GLU A 21 -42.62 9.89 -27.70
C GLU A 21 -41.86 8.97 -28.67
N LYS A 22 -42.57 8.55 -29.71
CA LYS A 22 -42.06 7.81 -30.87
C LYS A 22 -41.41 8.78 -31.86
N GLY A 23 -40.09 8.90 -31.84
CA GLY A 23 -39.31 9.57 -32.88
C GLY A 23 -38.99 8.64 -34.06
N ARG A 24 -39.81 8.72 -35.11
CA ARG A 24 -39.63 8.03 -36.41
C ARG A 24 -39.02 9.05 -37.41
N GLY A 25 -37.76 8.87 -37.82
CA GLY A 25 -37.14 9.61 -38.93
C GLY A 25 -36.25 8.67 -39.74
N LYS A 26 -36.71 8.19 -40.92
CA LYS A 26 -36.38 8.68 -42.27
C LYS A 26 -34.87 8.93 -42.46
N LYS A 27 -34.13 8.03 -43.12
CA LYS A 27 -34.03 7.81 -44.58
C LYS A 27 -33.36 9.00 -45.32
N GLY A 28 -32.05 8.86 -45.57
CA GLY A 28 -31.24 9.60 -46.55
C GLY A 28 -29.95 8.80 -46.76
N GLU A 29 -29.75 8.17 -47.93
CA GLU A 29 -28.99 8.73 -49.07
C GLU A 29 -27.50 8.35 -48.93
N LYS A 30 -27.06 7.18 -49.41
CA LYS A 30 -26.71 6.85 -50.81
C LYS A 30 -25.77 7.85 -51.50
N GLY A 31 -24.55 8.00 -50.98
CA GLY A 31 -23.42 8.62 -51.67
C GLY A 31 -22.31 7.60 -51.94
N ARG A 32 -22.13 7.23 -53.21
CA ARG A 32 -20.97 6.49 -53.73
C ARG A 32 -19.81 7.47 -53.95
N ARG A 33 -18.60 7.10 -53.52
CA ARG A 33 -17.25 7.41 -54.04
C ARG A 33 -16.31 6.52 -53.21
N ARG A 34 -15.81 5.37 -53.68
CA ARG A 34 -14.76 5.17 -54.70
C ARG A 34 -13.73 6.29 -54.68
N GLU A 35 -12.81 6.18 -53.74
CA GLU A 35 -11.42 6.56 -53.97
C GLU A 35 -10.52 5.44 -53.44
N GLU A 36 -9.70 5.00 -54.39
CA GLU A 36 -8.80 3.88 -54.44
C GLU A 36 -7.48 4.38 -53.86
N ALA A 37 -7.18 4.01 -52.62
CA ALA A 37 -5.91 4.32 -51.97
C ALA A 37 -5.18 3.00 -51.70
N ALA A 38 -4.06 2.87 -52.39
CA ALA A 38 -3.02 1.87 -52.33
C ALA A 38 -3.00 1.01 -51.05
N SER A 39 -3.28 -0.27 -51.25
CA SER A 39 -2.96 -1.35 -50.33
C SER A 39 -1.44 -1.45 -50.18
N LEU A 40 -0.90 -0.84 -49.12
CA LEU A 40 0.42 -1.19 -48.61
C LEU A 40 0.28 -2.49 -47.80
N PRO A 41 1.17 -3.49 -47.98
CA PRO A 41 1.18 -4.67 -47.14
C PRO A 41 1.67 -4.25 -45.76
N LEU A 42 0.74 -4.09 -44.80
CA LEU A 42 1.09 -4.13 -43.39
C LEU A 42 1.45 -5.57 -43.07
N ASP A 43 2.76 -5.82 -43.09
CA ASP A 43 3.40 -7.00 -42.54
C ASP A 43 3.24 -6.94 -41.01
N SER A 44 2.03 -7.22 -40.50
CA SER A 44 1.72 -7.35 -39.08
C SER A 44 2.02 -8.76 -38.61
N SER A 45 3.24 -9.22 -38.93
CA SER A 45 3.81 -10.50 -38.56
C SER A 45 4.82 -10.33 -37.42
N ALA A 46 4.56 -9.40 -36.49
CA ALA A 46 5.15 -9.46 -35.17
C ALA A 46 4.22 -10.31 -34.30
N SER A 47 4.22 -11.62 -34.55
CA SER A 47 3.88 -12.59 -33.52
C SER A 47 4.96 -12.46 -32.45
N GLY A 48 4.85 -11.43 -31.61
CA GLY A 48 5.48 -11.46 -30.30
C GLY A 48 5.01 -12.75 -29.67
N GLY A 49 5.94 -13.64 -29.38
CA GLY A 49 5.64 -14.74 -28.48
C GLY A 49 5.16 -14.09 -27.21
N GLU A 50 3.84 -14.05 -27.02
CA GLU A 50 3.26 -14.03 -25.68
C GLU A 50 3.83 -15.27 -25.02
N GLU A 51 4.99 -15.11 -24.37
CA GLU A 51 5.39 -15.98 -23.30
C GLU A 51 4.20 -15.93 -22.34
N ALA A 52 3.33 -16.94 -22.47
CA ALA A 52 2.24 -17.15 -21.56
C ALA A 52 2.92 -17.36 -20.21
N PHE A 53 3.04 -16.28 -19.44
CA PHE A 53 3.56 -16.33 -18.09
C PHE A 53 2.85 -17.47 -17.39
N ASP A 54 3.61 -18.49 -16.96
CA ASP A 54 3.00 -19.55 -16.18
C ASP A 54 2.45 -18.87 -14.93
N ARG A 55 1.13 -18.90 -14.81
CA ARG A 55 0.40 -18.27 -13.70
C ARG A 55 0.94 -18.75 -12.35
N ARG A 56 1.47 -19.98 -12.28
CA ARG A 56 2.13 -20.50 -11.08
C ARG A 56 3.41 -19.76 -10.74
N ASP A 57 4.23 -19.43 -11.72
CA ASP A 57 5.46 -18.67 -11.52
C ASP A 57 5.14 -17.24 -11.07
N VAL A 58 4.08 -16.65 -11.65
CA VAL A 58 3.55 -15.35 -11.21
C VAL A 58 3.09 -15.40 -9.76
N LEU A 59 2.36 -16.45 -9.34
CA LEU A 59 1.91 -16.60 -7.95
C LEU A 59 3.06 -16.81 -6.97
N ALA A 60 4.09 -17.58 -7.33
CA ALA A 60 5.27 -17.75 -6.49
C ALA A 60 6.05 -16.42 -6.32
N ALA A 61 6.23 -15.67 -7.41
CA ALA A 61 6.81 -14.34 -7.38
C ALA A 61 5.94 -13.35 -6.58
N LEU A 62 4.61 -13.50 -6.67
CA LEU A 62 3.63 -12.68 -5.96
C LEU A 62 3.73 -12.89 -4.45
N GLU A 63 3.80 -14.11 -3.95
CA GLU A 63 3.92 -14.37 -2.51
C GLU A 63 5.20 -13.77 -1.93
N ALA A 64 6.33 -13.95 -2.62
CA ALA A 64 7.61 -13.37 -2.20
C ALA A 64 7.57 -11.83 -2.26
N GLY A 65 7.06 -11.27 -3.36
CA GLY A 65 6.97 -9.82 -3.54
C GLY A 65 5.92 -9.16 -2.65
N LEU A 66 4.86 -9.87 -2.24
CA LEU A 66 3.81 -9.32 -1.36
C LEU A 66 4.36 -9.02 0.03
N ALA A 67 5.24 -9.88 0.56
CA ALA A 67 5.91 -9.64 1.83
C ALA A 67 6.80 -8.38 1.77
N GLU A 68 7.38 -8.05 0.62
CA GLU A 68 8.18 -6.84 0.42
C GLU A 68 7.31 -5.59 0.22
N ALA A 69 6.26 -5.70 -0.60
CA ALA A 69 5.33 -4.61 -0.90
C ALA A 69 4.42 -4.26 0.29
N LEU A 70 4.07 -5.26 1.09
CA LEU A 70 3.29 -5.15 2.32
C LEU A 70 4.02 -5.91 3.44
N PRO A 71 5.06 -5.29 4.04
CA PRO A 71 5.80 -5.88 5.15
C PRO A 71 4.88 -6.42 6.25
N GLY A 72 5.08 -7.68 6.63
CA GLY A 72 4.27 -8.39 7.63
C GLY A 72 2.90 -8.88 7.17
N ALA A 73 2.57 -8.76 5.88
CA ALA A 73 1.39 -9.41 5.33
C ALA A 73 1.51 -10.94 5.41
N LEU A 74 0.41 -11.59 5.81
CA LEU A 74 0.32 -13.05 5.92
C LEU A 74 -0.73 -13.58 4.95
N VAL A 75 -0.32 -14.46 4.04
CA VAL A 75 -1.24 -15.16 3.14
C VAL A 75 -2.06 -16.18 3.97
N LEU A 76 -3.38 -16.09 3.86
CA LEU A 76 -4.35 -16.90 4.57
C LEU A 76 -5.00 -17.97 3.70
N ASP A 77 -5.24 -17.66 2.42
CA ASP A 77 -5.87 -18.57 1.46
C ASP A 77 -5.41 -18.27 0.02
N ARG A 78 -5.65 -19.22 -0.89
CA ARG A 78 -5.29 -19.15 -2.32
C ARG A 78 -6.48 -19.52 -3.19
N ASP A 79 -6.55 -18.95 -4.39
CA ASP A 79 -7.57 -19.29 -5.39
C ASP A 79 -9.01 -19.18 -4.86
N LEU A 80 -9.29 -18.10 -4.10
CA LEU A 80 -10.62 -17.84 -3.54
C LEU A 80 -11.61 -17.57 -4.68
N ALA A 81 -12.49 -18.51 -4.95
CA ALA A 81 -13.63 -18.33 -5.85
C ALA A 81 -14.89 -17.94 -5.07
N PHE A 82 -15.68 -17.02 -5.60
CA PHE A 82 -16.93 -16.59 -4.98
C PHE A 82 -18.00 -16.22 -6.00
N GLU A 83 -19.24 -16.22 -5.56
CA GLU A 83 -20.36 -15.67 -6.32
C GLU A 83 -20.88 -14.42 -5.62
N HIS A 84 -20.94 -13.31 -6.34
CA HIS A 84 -21.46 -12.05 -5.84
C HIS A 84 -22.46 -11.47 -6.85
N ARG A 85 -23.73 -11.32 -6.43
CA ARG A 85 -24.81 -10.78 -7.27
C ARG A 85 -24.96 -11.51 -8.61
N GLY A 86 -24.82 -12.83 -8.60
CA GLY A 86 -24.94 -13.68 -9.80
C GLY A 86 -23.73 -13.61 -10.73
N ARG A 87 -22.63 -12.97 -10.32
CA ARG A 87 -21.35 -12.97 -11.03
C ARG A 87 -20.35 -13.84 -10.29
N GLN A 88 -19.60 -14.63 -11.05
CA GLN A 88 -18.43 -15.33 -10.52
C GLN A 88 -17.27 -14.35 -10.41
N GLY A 89 -16.67 -14.28 -9.23
CA GLY A 89 -15.46 -13.53 -8.96
C GLY A 89 -14.37 -14.43 -8.40
N ARG A 90 -13.15 -13.92 -8.38
CA ARG A 90 -12.01 -14.62 -7.81
C ARG A 90 -11.01 -13.66 -7.17
N ALA A 91 -10.26 -14.16 -6.21
CA ALA A 91 -9.00 -13.58 -5.75
C ALA A 91 -7.93 -14.66 -5.80
N ASP A 92 -6.76 -14.32 -6.35
CA ASP A 92 -5.62 -15.22 -6.46
C ASP A 92 -5.01 -15.52 -5.09
N LEU A 93 -4.89 -14.49 -4.25
CA LEU A 93 -4.50 -14.63 -2.85
C LEU A 93 -5.47 -13.89 -1.94
N LEU A 94 -5.63 -14.44 -0.75
CA LEU A 94 -6.27 -13.78 0.38
C LEU A 94 -5.24 -13.65 1.48
N ALA A 95 -4.99 -12.43 1.94
CA ALA A 95 -4.00 -12.13 2.96
C ALA A 95 -4.58 -11.21 4.04
N VAL A 96 -3.82 -11.05 5.11
CA VAL A 96 -4.06 -10.04 6.14
C VAL A 96 -2.80 -9.20 6.29
N ASP A 97 -2.96 -7.87 6.27
CA ASP A 97 -1.84 -6.97 6.54
C ASP A 97 -1.55 -6.91 8.06
N PRO A 98 -0.44 -6.31 8.51
CA PRO A 98 -0.13 -6.23 9.93
C PRO A 98 -1.23 -5.57 10.75
N LEU A 99 -1.95 -4.61 10.15
CA LEU A 99 -3.05 -3.90 10.81
C LEU A 99 -4.26 -4.81 11.08
N GLY A 100 -4.29 -6.02 10.52
CA GLY A 100 -5.42 -6.92 10.58
C GLY A 100 -6.42 -6.69 9.45
N ARG A 101 -6.10 -5.85 8.46
CA ARG A 101 -6.96 -5.57 7.31
C ARG A 101 -6.93 -6.75 6.35
N LEU A 102 -8.10 -7.13 5.85
CA LEU A 102 -8.19 -8.12 4.77
C LEU A 102 -7.63 -7.54 3.47
N VAL A 103 -6.70 -8.26 2.84
CA VAL A 103 -6.09 -7.92 1.56
C VAL A 103 -6.44 -9.00 0.55
N LEU A 104 -7.12 -8.63 -0.53
CA LEU A 104 -7.45 -9.54 -1.63
C LEU A 104 -6.56 -9.21 -2.82
N VAL A 105 -5.83 -10.19 -3.31
CA VAL A 105 -4.90 -10.00 -4.43
C VAL A 105 -5.52 -10.58 -5.69
N LEU A 106 -5.54 -9.77 -6.75
CA LEU A 106 -6.01 -10.15 -8.08
C LEU A 106 -4.87 -10.00 -9.06
N VAL A 107 -4.46 -11.08 -9.71
CA VAL A 107 -3.59 -11.03 -10.89
C VAL A 107 -4.47 -10.70 -12.08
N ALA A 108 -4.23 -9.53 -12.67
CA ALA A 108 -4.96 -9.06 -13.83
C ALA A 108 -4.70 -10.01 -15.00
N ASP A 109 -5.76 -10.67 -15.48
CA ASP A 109 -5.75 -11.39 -16.75
C ASP A 109 -6.78 -10.77 -17.71
N GLY A 110 -6.31 -10.45 -18.92
CA GLY A 110 -7.10 -9.72 -19.89
C GLY A 110 -6.86 -8.20 -19.85
N GLY A 111 -7.55 -7.48 -20.74
CA GLY A 111 -7.31 -6.04 -20.92
C GLY A 111 -7.76 -5.19 -19.73
N ALA A 112 -7.25 -3.96 -19.67
CA ALA A 112 -7.45 -3.01 -18.57
C ALA A 112 -8.92 -2.82 -18.14
N ASP A 113 -9.87 -2.79 -19.09
CA ASP A 113 -11.31 -2.63 -18.77
C ASP A 113 -11.83 -3.75 -17.86
N ARG A 114 -11.44 -5.00 -18.16
CA ARG A 114 -11.87 -6.16 -17.38
C ARG A 114 -11.23 -6.14 -16.00
N ALA A 115 -9.92 -5.91 -15.93
CA ALA A 115 -9.20 -5.85 -14.66
C ALA A 115 -9.77 -4.76 -13.73
N VAL A 116 -10.16 -3.59 -14.27
CA VAL A 116 -10.83 -2.54 -13.50
C VAL A 116 -12.15 -3.04 -12.90
N LEU A 117 -13.02 -3.65 -13.72
CA LEU A 117 -14.32 -4.15 -13.27
C LEU A 117 -14.16 -5.27 -12.23
N ASP A 118 -13.29 -6.23 -12.49
CA ASP A 118 -13.02 -7.36 -11.58
C ASP A 118 -12.49 -6.86 -10.23
N SER A 119 -11.64 -5.82 -10.23
CA SER A 119 -11.12 -5.20 -9.00
C SER A 119 -12.19 -4.48 -8.19
N LEU A 120 -13.12 -3.78 -8.86
CA LEU A 120 -14.24 -3.10 -8.21
C LEU A 120 -15.25 -4.09 -7.63
N ASP A 121 -15.59 -5.12 -8.41
CA ASP A 121 -16.48 -6.19 -7.96
C ASP A 121 -15.86 -6.95 -6.77
N LEU A 122 -14.55 -7.20 -6.79
CA LEU A 122 -13.81 -7.81 -5.68
C LEU A 122 -13.82 -6.95 -4.41
N LEU A 123 -13.59 -5.63 -4.54
CA LEU A 123 -13.65 -4.71 -3.41
C LEU A 123 -15.07 -4.62 -2.81
N ALA A 124 -16.09 -4.55 -3.67
CA ALA A 124 -17.49 -4.54 -3.23
C ALA A 124 -17.84 -5.82 -2.49
N TYR A 125 -17.48 -6.99 -3.05
CA TYR A 125 -17.65 -8.28 -2.39
C TYR A 125 -16.97 -8.32 -1.02
N ALA A 126 -15.70 -7.90 -0.94
CA ALA A 126 -14.94 -7.90 0.30
C ALA A 126 -15.59 -7.03 1.39
N ARG A 127 -16.11 -5.85 1.02
CA ARG A 127 -16.80 -4.95 1.95
C ARG A 127 -18.12 -5.53 2.45
N GLU A 128 -18.93 -6.05 1.54
CA GLU A 128 -20.26 -6.58 1.87
C GLU A 128 -20.19 -7.92 2.62
N SER A 129 -19.12 -8.70 2.37
CA SER A 129 -18.95 -10.06 2.87
C SER A 129 -17.83 -10.18 3.92
N ALA A 130 -17.30 -9.08 4.45
CA ALA A 130 -16.17 -9.09 5.38
C ALA A 130 -16.36 -10.06 6.55
N VAL A 131 -17.53 -10.02 7.20
CA VAL A 131 -17.86 -10.91 8.33
C VAL A 131 -17.88 -12.38 7.91
N LEU A 132 -18.38 -12.69 6.70
CA LEU A 132 -18.41 -14.04 6.17
C LEU A 132 -17.00 -14.54 5.84
N LEU A 133 -16.18 -13.71 5.19
CA LEU A 133 -14.79 -13.99 4.87
C LEU A 133 -13.98 -14.29 6.14
N VAL A 134 -14.10 -13.45 7.17
CA VAL A 134 -13.43 -13.68 8.46
C VAL A 134 -13.83 -15.02 9.08
N ARG A 135 -15.12 -15.36 9.05
CA ARG A 135 -15.61 -16.66 9.55
C ARG A 135 -15.09 -17.84 8.73
N HIS A 136 -15.04 -17.70 7.41
CA HIS A 136 -14.54 -18.75 6.51
C HIS A 136 -13.06 -19.04 6.76
N ILE A 137 -12.24 -18.00 6.87
CA ILE A 137 -10.79 -18.12 7.07
C ILE A 137 -10.45 -18.59 8.49
N ALA A 138 -11.32 -18.31 9.47
CA ALA A 138 -11.14 -18.63 10.89
C ALA A 138 -9.85 -18.06 11.52
N SER A 139 -9.28 -17.01 10.92
CA SER A 139 -8.10 -16.32 11.45
C SER A 139 -8.48 -15.25 12.46
N ARG A 140 -7.86 -15.28 13.64
CA ARG A 140 -8.02 -14.26 14.69
C ARG A 140 -7.28 -12.96 14.39
N ARG A 141 -6.44 -12.94 13.35
CA ARG A 141 -5.66 -11.76 12.96
C ARG A 141 -6.46 -10.76 12.14
N VAL A 142 -7.61 -11.16 11.58
CA VAL A 142 -8.41 -10.29 10.74
C VAL A 142 -9.38 -9.47 11.58
N ASP A 143 -9.33 -8.15 11.44
CA ASP A 143 -10.29 -7.22 12.01
C ASP A 143 -11.36 -6.85 10.96
N PRO A 144 -12.62 -7.33 11.11
CA PRO A 144 -13.70 -6.99 10.19
C PRO A 144 -14.12 -5.51 10.24
N GLY A 145 -13.65 -4.74 11.23
CA GLY A 145 -13.89 -3.30 11.36
C GLY A 145 -12.97 -2.43 10.50
N LEU A 146 -11.95 -3.00 9.87
CA LEU A 146 -11.06 -2.32 8.93
C LEU A 146 -11.55 -2.50 7.49
N ALA A 147 -11.54 -1.42 6.71
CA ALA A 147 -11.93 -1.45 5.32
C ALA A 147 -10.96 -2.35 4.52
N PRO A 148 -11.43 -3.35 3.75
CA PRO A 148 -10.55 -4.25 3.01
C PRO A 148 -9.80 -3.52 1.90
N ARG A 149 -8.66 -4.09 1.50
CA ARG A 149 -7.81 -3.60 0.39
C ARG A 149 -7.78 -4.63 -0.73
N VAL A 150 -7.83 -4.15 -1.97
CA VAL A 150 -7.58 -4.94 -3.18
C VAL A 150 -6.21 -4.57 -3.74
N VAL A 151 -5.38 -5.57 -3.99
CA VAL A 151 -4.09 -5.44 -4.65
C VAL A 151 -4.21 -6.05 -6.03
N VAL A 152 -4.08 -5.22 -7.06
CA VAL A 152 -4.12 -5.64 -8.45
C VAL A 152 -2.69 -5.77 -8.94
N VAL A 153 -2.32 -6.97 -9.37
CA VAL A 153 -1.00 -7.23 -9.93
C VAL A 153 -1.13 -7.37 -11.43
N ASP A 154 -0.47 -6.47 -12.13
CA ASP A 154 -0.42 -6.42 -13.58
C ASP A 154 0.97 -6.86 -14.07
N PRO A 155 1.10 -8.10 -14.57
CA PRO A 155 2.39 -8.59 -15.07
C PRO A 155 2.94 -7.80 -16.25
N VAL A 156 2.06 -7.16 -17.04
CA VAL A 156 2.42 -6.45 -18.28
C VAL A 156 2.70 -4.97 -18.02
N CYS A 157 2.21 -4.43 -16.89
CA CYS A 157 2.33 -3.03 -16.51
C CYS A 157 1.68 -2.07 -17.51
N ASP A 158 0.43 -2.34 -17.84
CA ASP A 158 -0.46 -1.51 -18.63
C ASP A 158 -0.68 -0.13 -17.96
N GLU A 159 -0.19 0.91 -18.61
CA GLU A 159 -0.31 2.30 -18.14
C GLU A 159 -1.77 2.76 -18.02
N VAL A 160 -2.67 2.25 -18.88
CA VAL A 160 -4.10 2.57 -18.85
C VAL A 160 -4.75 1.99 -17.60
N LEU A 161 -4.44 0.72 -17.28
CA LEU A 161 -4.89 0.08 -16.05
C LEU A 161 -4.37 0.84 -14.82
N ALA A 162 -3.07 1.10 -14.78
CA ALA A 162 -2.41 1.82 -13.70
C ALA A 162 -2.99 3.24 -13.49
N THR A 163 -3.28 3.96 -14.57
CA THR A 163 -3.87 5.30 -14.51
C THR A 163 -5.30 5.27 -13.95
N ARG A 164 -6.12 4.33 -14.41
CA ARG A 164 -7.53 4.23 -14.00
C ARG A 164 -7.65 3.82 -12.54
N LEU A 165 -6.94 2.77 -12.15
CA LEU A 165 -7.02 2.25 -10.78
C LEU A 165 -6.18 3.05 -9.78
N GLY A 166 -5.10 3.70 -10.20
CA GLY A 166 -4.26 4.47 -9.28
C GLY A 166 -4.96 5.68 -8.64
N SER A 167 -6.03 6.19 -9.26
CA SER A 167 -6.89 7.21 -8.63
C SER A 167 -7.78 6.66 -7.51
N LEU A 168 -7.86 5.34 -7.36
CA LEU A 168 -8.68 4.62 -6.39
C LEU A 168 -7.88 4.10 -5.18
N GLY A 169 -6.65 4.59 -4.99
CA GLY A 169 -5.80 4.30 -3.82
C GLY A 169 -6.54 4.50 -2.49
N GLU A 170 -7.20 5.65 -2.34
CA GLU A 170 -8.01 6.00 -1.16
C GLU A 170 -9.25 5.11 -1.00
N ALA A 171 -9.76 4.54 -2.09
CA ALA A 171 -10.85 3.58 -2.04
C ALA A 171 -10.37 2.18 -1.63
N GLY A 172 -9.07 1.99 -1.41
CA GLY A 172 -8.48 0.71 -1.01
C GLY A 172 -8.06 -0.16 -2.19
N ILE A 173 -7.83 0.39 -3.39
CA ILE A 173 -7.28 -0.37 -4.52
C ILE A 173 -5.84 0.08 -4.77
N ARG A 174 -4.89 -0.86 -4.76
CA ARG A 174 -3.49 -0.60 -5.12
C ARG A 174 -3.11 -1.40 -6.35
N VAL A 175 -2.33 -0.81 -7.25
CA VAL A 175 -1.83 -1.49 -8.44
C VAL A 175 -0.33 -1.72 -8.31
N PHE A 176 0.11 -2.92 -8.64
CA PHE A 176 1.52 -3.28 -8.70
C PHE A 176 1.84 -3.90 -10.05
N GLY A 177 3.02 -3.56 -10.55
CA GLY A 177 3.64 -4.20 -11.70
C GLY A 177 4.67 -5.21 -11.23
N ILE A 178 4.94 -6.23 -12.05
CA ILE A 178 6.05 -7.15 -11.82
C ILE A 178 7.29 -6.66 -12.58
N ARG A 179 8.43 -6.60 -11.88
CA ARG A 179 9.74 -6.29 -12.48
C ARG A 179 10.72 -7.39 -12.16
N THR A 180 11.33 -7.97 -13.18
CA THR A 180 12.30 -9.04 -13.03
C THR A 180 13.71 -8.51 -13.29
N ILE A 181 14.59 -8.68 -12.31
CA ILE A 181 16.01 -8.31 -12.39
C ILE A 181 16.83 -9.58 -12.59
N LYS A 182 17.58 -9.61 -13.69
CA LYS A 182 18.54 -10.68 -14.00
C LYS A 182 19.95 -10.21 -13.71
N SER A 183 20.69 -10.99 -12.94
CA SER A 183 22.08 -10.69 -12.55
C SER A 183 22.93 -11.96 -12.55
N ALA A 184 24.25 -11.81 -12.34
CA ALA A 184 25.13 -12.95 -12.14
C ALA A 184 24.78 -13.79 -10.90
N ALA A 185 24.10 -13.20 -9.91
CA ALA A 185 23.63 -13.89 -8.70
C ALA A 185 22.29 -14.63 -8.90
N GLY A 186 21.62 -14.45 -10.05
CA GLY A 186 20.35 -15.07 -10.36
C GLY A 186 19.29 -14.09 -10.86
N GLU A 187 18.08 -14.61 -10.98
CA GLU A 187 16.88 -13.90 -11.44
C GLU A 187 15.91 -13.75 -10.26
N ARG A 188 15.40 -12.53 -10.05
CA ARG A 188 14.41 -12.25 -9.01
C ARG A 188 13.35 -11.27 -9.51
N SER A 189 12.10 -11.56 -9.18
CA SER A 189 10.95 -10.72 -9.50
C SER A 189 10.51 -9.93 -8.28
N TYR A 190 10.11 -8.68 -8.51
CA TYR A 190 9.72 -7.71 -7.49
C TYR A 190 8.36 -7.11 -7.84
N LEU A 191 7.53 -6.87 -6.82
CA LEU A 191 6.31 -6.08 -6.96
C LEU A 191 6.65 -4.60 -6.79
N MET A 192 6.33 -3.81 -7.82
CA MET A 192 6.57 -2.37 -7.85
C MET A 192 5.24 -1.64 -7.92
N PRO A 193 4.93 -0.67 -7.05
CA PRO A 193 3.74 0.16 -7.20
C PRO A 193 3.61 0.70 -8.62
N SER A 194 2.39 0.79 -9.14
CA SER A 194 2.08 1.31 -10.48
C SER A 194 1.05 2.42 -10.41
N GLY A 195 1.17 3.42 -11.29
CA GLY A 195 0.25 4.55 -11.39
C GLY A 195 0.74 5.81 -10.66
N PRO A 196 -0.11 6.84 -10.48
CA PRO A 196 0.27 8.10 -9.84
C PRO A 196 0.73 7.96 -8.38
N GLU A 197 0.32 6.90 -7.69
CA GLU A 197 0.79 6.55 -6.34
C GLU A 197 2.19 5.90 -6.36
N ALA A 198 2.69 5.49 -7.53
CA ALA A 198 4.04 4.95 -7.71
C ALA A 198 5.15 6.00 -7.73
N ALA A 199 4.81 7.27 -7.46
CA ALA A 199 5.83 8.26 -7.18
C ALA A 199 6.75 7.69 -6.08
N PRO A 200 8.08 7.62 -6.32
CA PRO A 200 8.98 7.03 -5.34
C PRO A 200 8.78 7.76 -4.00
N PRO A 201 8.68 7.03 -2.89
CA PRO A 201 8.53 7.65 -1.59
C PRO A 201 9.67 8.64 -1.42
N ARG A 202 9.32 9.86 -1.03
CA ARG A 202 10.29 10.94 -0.90
C ARG A 202 11.05 10.71 0.40
N SER A 203 12.36 10.71 0.27
CA SER A 203 13.28 10.57 1.40
C SER A 203 13.43 11.89 2.15
N GLY A 204 13.60 11.81 3.46
CA GLY A 204 13.91 12.94 4.33
C GLY A 204 12.74 13.90 4.54
N GLU A 205 13.07 15.12 4.95
CA GLU A 205 12.11 16.13 5.43
C GLU A 205 11.01 16.48 4.41
N GLY A 206 11.32 16.47 3.11
CA GLY A 206 10.36 16.78 2.06
C GLY A 206 9.20 15.79 2.01
N GLY A 207 9.51 14.48 2.08
CA GLY A 207 8.47 13.44 2.10
C GLY A 207 7.66 13.46 3.37
N VAL A 208 8.34 13.59 4.52
CA VAL A 208 7.69 13.70 5.83
C VAL A 208 6.72 14.88 5.87
N ARG A 209 7.10 16.05 5.35
CA ARG A 209 6.20 17.21 5.26
C ARG A 209 4.98 16.91 4.38
N ASP A 210 5.19 16.34 3.20
CA ASP A 210 4.09 16.01 2.27
C ASP A 210 3.09 15.02 2.90
N PHE A 211 3.58 14.06 3.68
CA PHE A 211 2.77 13.13 4.48
C PHE A 211 1.95 13.88 5.54
N LEU A 212 2.60 14.71 6.36
CA LEU A 212 1.93 15.48 7.43
C LEU A 212 0.89 16.46 6.88
N GLU A 213 1.13 17.05 5.71
CA GLU A 213 0.17 17.93 5.03
C GLU A 213 -1.05 17.16 4.50
N ALA A 214 -0.86 15.90 4.09
CA ALA A 214 -1.93 15.03 3.63
C ALA A 214 -2.81 14.48 4.78
N LEU A 215 -2.32 14.45 6.02
CA LEU A 215 -3.11 14.02 7.17
C LEU A 215 -4.34 14.91 7.39
N PRO A 216 -5.48 14.34 7.84
CA PRO A 216 -6.60 15.10 8.35
C PRO A 216 -6.16 16.07 9.44
N ILE A 217 -6.75 17.27 9.48
CA ILE A 217 -6.36 18.35 10.40
C ILE A 217 -6.29 17.86 11.86
N ALA A 218 -7.23 17.01 12.28
CA ALA A 218 -7.30 16.46 13.63
C ALA A 218 -6.11 15.54 14.00
N LEU A 219 -5.42 14.95 13.02
CA LEU A 219 -4.31 14.00 13.20
C LEU A 219 -2.93 14.62 12.98
N ARG A 220 -2.87 15.86 12.47
CA ARG A 220 -1.60 16.52 12.10
C ARG A 220 -0.69 16.77 13.29
N GLU A 221 -1.26 17.15 14.43
CA GLU A 221 -0.48 17.42 15.64
C GLU A 221 0.17 16.13 16.18
N VAL A 222 -0.61 15.05 16.31
CA VAL A 222 -0.12 13.73 16.73
C VAL A 222 0.94 13.19 15.76
N GLY A 223 0.69 13.31 14.44
CA GLY A 223 1.67 12.91 13.42
C GLY A 223 2.98 13.70 13.52
N ARG A 224 2.90 15.03 13.70
CA ARG A 224 4.08 15.90 13.86
C ARG A 224 4.86 15.55 15.12
N GLU A 225 4.18 15.42 16.24
CA GLU A 225 4.82 15.09 17.52
C GLU A 225 5.54 13.74 17.46
N LEU A 226 4.91 12.69 16.92
CA LEU A 226 5.56 11.40 16.73
C LEU A 226 6.79 11.52 15.83
N THR A 227 6.67 12.26 14.72
CA THR A 227 7.76 12.44 13.76
C THR A 227 8.95 13.17 14.39
N ASP A 228 8.69 14.27 15.10
CA ASP A 228 9.71 15.07 15.78
C ASP A 228 10.44 14.26 16.86
N ARG A 229 9.72 13.36 17.56
CA ARG A 229 10.32 12.49 18.57
C ARG A 229 11.09 11.32 17.95
N MET A 230 10.58 10.69 16.89
CA MET A 230 11.29 9.63 16.15
C MET A 230 12.61 10.14 15.59
N ALA A 231 12.64 11.37 15.04
CA ALA A 231 13.86 11.99 14.52
C ALA A 231 14.94 12.28 15.57
N ARG A 232 14.61 12.19 16.87
CA ARG A 232 15.55 12.36 17.98
C ARG A 232 16.05 11.04 18.58
N LEU A 233 15.49 9.91 18.14
CA LEU A 233 15.89 8.60 18.66
C LEU A 233 17.32 8.28 18.25
N ASP A 234 17.63 8.48 16.97
CA ASP A 234 18.93 8.14 16.40
C ASP A 234 19.16 8.93 15.09
N GLU A 235 20.40 9.31 14.81
CA GLU A 235 20.78 10.07 13.61
C GLU A 235 20.84 9.21 12.33
N GLU A 236 21.00 7.89 12.48
CA GLU A 236 20.97 6.95 11.37
C GLU A 236 19.55 6.57 10.95
N LEU A 237 18.54 7.04 11.69
CA LEU A 237 17.15 6.78 11.36
C LEU A 237 16.74 7.51 10.08
N PHE A 238 16.35 6.73 9.08
CA PHE A 238 15.96 7.26 7.78
C PHE A 238 14.45 7.17 7.54
N ALA A 239 13.83 8.31 7.28
CA ALA A 239 12.41 8.40 6.97
C ALA A 239 12.15 8.46 5.45
N THR A 240 11.23 7.63 4.98
CA THR A 240 10.65 7.69 3.63
C THR A 240 9.15 7.82 3.72
N ALA A 241 8.55 8.73 2.97
CA ALA A 241 7.10 8.94 3.03
C ALA A 241 6.46 9.15 1.66
N ASP A 242 5.19 8.76 1.58
CA ASP A 242 4.22 9.21 0.58
C ASP A 242 3.06 9.93 1.31
N ARG A 243 1.95 10.23 0.61
CA ARG A 243 0.84 10.99 1.21
C ARG A 243 0.00 10.19 2.22
N SER A 244 0.14 8.88 2.25
CA SER A 244 -0.64 7.94 3.06
C SER A 244 0.20 7.18 4.08
N THR A 245 1.50 7.05 3.83
CA THR A 245 2.40 6.18 4.60
C THR A 245 3.72 6.89 4.88
N LEU A 246 4.21 6.76 6.11
CA LEU A 246 5.55 7.16 6.53
C LEU A 246 6.25 5.94 7.14
N VAL A 247 7.46 5.65 6.68
CA VAL A 247 8.24 4.49 7.11
C VAL A 247 9.60 4.98 7.61
N TRP A 248 9.96 4.60 8.83
CA TRP A 248 11.29 4.77 9.39
C TRP A 248 12.10 3.49 9.22
N ARG A 249 13.35 3.64 8.79
CA ARG A 249 14.31 2.55 8.66
C ARG A 249 15.56 2.82 9.48
N PHE A 250 16.13 1.76 10.02
CA PHE A 250 17.39 1.78 10.76
C PHE A 250 18.30 0.71 10.15
N HIS A 251 19.50 1.09 9.70
CA HIS A 251 20.40 0.24 8.90
C HIS A 251 19.71 -0.49 7.71
N GLY A 252 18.75 0.16 7.06
CA GLY A 252 18.01 -0.39 5.91
C GLY A 252 16.83 -1.31 6.27
N GLU A 253 16.68 -1.70 7.53
CA GLU A 253 15.53 -2.48 8.02
C GLU A 253 14.37 -1.56 8.40
N VAL A 254 13.12 -2.01 8.22
CA VAL A 254 11.94 -1.25 8.65
C VAL A 254 11.84 -1.29 10.17
N LEU A 255 11.97 -0.13 10.81
CA LEU A 255 11.81 0.02 12.25
C LEU A 255 10.35 0.24 12.63
N ALA A 256 9.74 1.25 12.03
CA ALA A 256 8.38 1.67 12.34
C ALA A 256 7.67 2.17 11.08
N ARG A 257 6.35 2.05 11.07
CA ARG A 257 5.49 2.51 9.98
C ARG A 257 4.27 3.21 10.55
N LEU A 258 3.94 4.34 9.94
CA LEU A 258 2.75 5.12 10.17
C LEU A 258 1.90 5.10 8.90
N GLU A 259 0.63 4.76 9.03
CA GLU A 259 -0.32 4.71 7.91
C GLU A 259 -1.56 5.54 8.26
N CYS A 260 -2.01 6.36 7.32
CA CYS A 260 -3.24 7.13 7.40
C CYS A 260 -4.30 6.51 6.48
N ASP A 261 -5.39 6.04 7.08
CA ASP A 261 -6.55 5.52 6.36
C ASP A 261 -7.77 6.39 6.65
N GLY A 262 -8.03 7.34 5.76
CA GLY A 262 -9.11 8.31 5.88
C GLY A 262 -8.98 9.18 7.13
N SER A 263 -9.63 8.78 8.22
CA SER A 263 -9.68 9.53 9.49
C SER A 263 -8.91 8.86 10.63
N ARG A 264 -8.14 7.81 10.35
CA ARG A 264 -7.39 7.05 11.34
C ARG A 264 -5.90 7.10 11.03
N LEU A 265 -5.11 7.36 12.05
CA LEU A 265 -3.66 7.24 12.02
C LEU A 265 -3.28 5.99 12.82
N THR A 266 -2.56 5.07 12.19
CA THR A 266 -2.09 3.83 12.83
C THR A 266 -0.59 3.72 12.72
N ALA A 267 0.07 3.45 13.85
CA ALA A 267 1.48 3.12 13.89
C ALA A 267 1.68 1.61 14.06
N SER A 268 2.81 1.10 13.60
CA SER A 268 3.27 -0.26 13.82
C SER A 268 4.79 -0.27 13.95
N VAL A 269 5.32 -1.10 14.83
CA VAL A 269 6.76 -1.21 15.10
C VAL A 269 7.20 -2.67 14.88
N ALA A 270 8.36 -2.85 14.26
CA ALA A 270 8.98 -4.16 14.08
C ALA A 270 9.31 -4.84 15.44
N PRO A 271 9.46 -6.18 15.49
CA PRO A 271 9.27 -7.13 14.38
C PRO A 271 7.79 -7.51 14.17
N ASP A 272 6.94 -7.34 15.18
CA ASP A 272 5.55 -7.85 15.15
C ASP A 272 4.63 -7.01 14.25
N HIS A 273 5.00 -5.75 13.99
CA HIS A 273 4.22 -4.77 13.23
C HIS A 273 2.76 -4.67 13.70
N ARG A 274 2.53 -4.87 15.01
CA ARG A 274 1.18 -4.81 15.56
C ARG A 274 0.64 -3.37 15.46
N PRO A 275 -0.55 -3.16 14.90
CA PRO A 275 -1.18 -1.85 14.80
C PRO A 275 -1.47 -1.28 16.18
N SER A 276 -1.14 -0.01 16.35
CA SER A 276 -1.62 0.84 17.42
C SER A 276 -2.29 2.08 16.80
N ALA A 277 -3.55 2.34 17.18
CA ALA A 277 -4.24 3.55 16.77
C ALA A 277 -3.68 4.74 17.54
N LEU A 278 -3.36 5.82 16.82
CA LEU A 278 -2.89 7.08 17.41
C LEU A 278 -4.04 8.08 17.42
N LEU A 279 -4.69 8.20 18.57
CA LEU A 279 -5.80 9.11 18.79
C LEU A 279 -5.38 10.34 19.61
N ALA A 280 -4.32 10.20 20.42
CA ALA A 280 -3.79 11.27 21.26
C ALA A 280 -2.27 11.12 21.45
N SER A 281 -1.63 12.17 21.99
CA SER A 281 -0.19 12.18 22.29
C SER A 281 0.25 11.08 23.26
N SER A 282 -0.63 10.60 24.13
CA SER A 282 -0.33 9.48 25.03
C SER A 282 -0.07 8.16 24.30
N ASP A 283 -0.60 8.01 23.08
CA ASP A 283 -0.43 6.78 22.29
C ASP A 283 0.95 6.72 21.63
N ILE A 284 1.63 7.87 21.53
CA ILE A 284 2.96 8.02 20.91
C ILE A 284 4.03 7.31 21.75
N ASP A 285 3.93 7.38 23.08
CA ASP A 285 4.96 6.87 23.98
C ASP A 285 5.21 5.37 23.77
N GLY A 286 4.15 4.57 23.60
CA GLY A 286 4.29 3.14 23.33
C GLY A 286 4.94 2.81 21.99
N VAL A 287 4.73 3.65 20.97
CA VAL A 287 5.40 3.51 19.67
C VAL A 287 6.89 3.84 19.80
N LEU A 288 7.22 4.91 20.54
CA LEU A 288 8.61 5.32 20.77
C LEU A 288 9.38 4.31 21.62
N GLU A 289 8.77 3.77 22.67
CA GLU A 289 9.38 2.73 23.51
C GLU A 289 9.70 1.48 22.67
N GLY A 290 8.77 1.03 21.84
CA GLY A 290 9.02 -0.10 20.93
C GLY A 290 10.12 0.19 19.92
N ALA A 291 10.11 1.38 19.31
CA ALA A 291 11.12 1.77 18.34
C ALA A 291 12.52 1.88 18.99
N LEU A 292 12.60 2.49 20.18
CA LEU A 292 13.85 2.62 20.93
C LEU A 292 14.39 1.24 21.34
N ALA A 293 13.55 0.34 21.84
CA ALA A 293 13.97 -1.02 22.17
C ALA A 293 14.60 -1.72 20.96
N ARG A 294 14.00 -1.57 19.77
CA ARG A 294 14.51 -2.19 18.54
C ARG A 294 15.82 -1.54 18.06
N VAL A 295 15.99 -0.21 18.23
CA VAL A 295 17.29 0.46 17.96
C VAL A 295 18.37 -0.10 18.89
N LEU A 296 18.08 -0.20 20.18
CA LEU A 296 19.02 -0.73 21.18
C LEU A 296 19.37 -2.21 20.95
N GLU A 297 18.43 -3.02 20.45
CA GLU A 297 18.69 -4.42 20.05
C GLU A 297 19.56 -4.56 18.80
N SER A 298 19.52 -3.57 17.90
CA SER A 298 20.34 -3.54 16.69
C SER A 298 21.73 -2.94 16.93
N ALA A 299 21.92 -2.18 18.01
CA ALA A 299 23.23 -1.68 18.40
C ALA A 299 24.11 -2.86 18.80
N ASP A 300 25.13 -3.14 17.98
CA ASP A 300 26.03 -4.27 18.17
C ASP A 300 26.77 -4.10 19.52
N PRO A 301 26.59 -4.99 20.51
CA PRO A 301 27.26 -4.86 21.80
C PRO A 301 28.79 -5.01 21.68
N ASP A 302 29.30 -5.55 20.56
CA ASP A 302 30.73 -5.75 20.29
C ASP A 302 31.40 -4.56 19.56
N GLU A 303 30.64 -3.53 19.13
CA GLU A 303 31.17 -2.22 18.70
C GLU A 303 31.32 -1.23 19.86
N LEU A 304 31.44 -1.72 21.10
CA LEU A 304 32.01 -0.88 22.15
C LEU A 304 33.42 -0.48 21.69
N PRO A 305 33.77 0.83 21.71
CA PRO A 305 35.13 1.25 21.40
C PRO A 305 36.04 0.42 22.27
N ASP A 306 36.97 -0.28 21.62
CA ASP A 306 37.87 -1.20 22.25
C ASP A 306 38.54 -0.48 23.43
N ASP A 307 38.07 -0.76 24.64
CA ASP A 307 38.61 -0.24 25.89
C ASP A 307 39.97 -0.91 26.18
N ARG A 308 40.63 -1.43 25.13
CA ARG A 308 42.07 -1.56 25.06
C ARG A 308 42.63 -0.23 25.57
N PRO A 309 43.33 -0.24 26.72
CA PRO A 309 44.02 0.95 27.17
C PRO A 309 44.86 1.39 25.97
N VAL A 310 44.66 2.64 25.52
CA VAL A 310 45.55 3.28 24.56
C VAL A 310 46.94 2.97 25.10
N GLU A 311 47.67 2.07 24.43
CA GLU A 311 49.08 1.88 24.75
C GLU A 311 49.62 3.28 24.61
N THR A 312 49.99 3.87 25.75
CA THR A 312 50.69 5.14 25.80
C THR A 312 51.99 4.88 25.09
N GLY A 313 51.95 5.02 23.76
CA GLY A 313 53.12 5.26 22.95
C GLY A 313 53.88 6.37 23.63
N GLU A 314 55.20 6.20 23.63
CA GLU A 314 56.19 6.98 24.37
C GLU A 314 55.73 8.41 24.69
N PRO A 315 55.92 8.88 25.93
CA PRO A 315 55.45 10.19 26.36
C PRO A 315 55.80 11.25 25.30
N ILE A 316 54.77 11.94 24.80
CA ILE A 316 54.86 12.95 23.74
C ILE A 316 55.86 14.06 24.07
N LEU A 317 56.22 14.19 25.35
CA LEU A 317 57.22 15.12 25.85
C LEU A 317 58.41 14.36 26.41
N THR A 318 59.59 14.67 25.88
CA THR A 318 60.85 14.22 26.43
C THR A 318 61.11 14.88 27.79
N GLN A 319 61.88 14.22 28.66
CA GLN A 319 62.25 14.75 29.99
C GLN A 319 62.83 16.18 29.91
N ALA A 320 63.58 16.49 28.84
CA ALA A 320 64.16 17.80 28.61
C ALA A 320 63.11 18.89 28.32
N GLU A 321 62.00 18.55 27.67
CA GLU A 321 60.90 19.49 27.40
C GLU A 321 60.09 19.78 28.67
N ILE A 322 59.94 18.79 29.55
CA ILE A 322 59.27 18.98 30.85
C ILE A 322 60.09 19.92 31.75
N GLU A 323 61.42 19.79 31.76
CA GLU A 323 62.30 20.67 32.53
C GLU A 323 62.30 22.12 32.00
N ALA A 324 62.13 22.32 30.70
CA ALA A 324 62.04 23.66 30.09
C ALA A 324 60.77 24.44 30.47
N PHE A 325 59.68 23.75 30.87
CA PHE A 325 58.44 24.38 31.31
C PHE A 325 58.40 24.71 32.81
N GLN A 326 59.35 24.18 33.60
CA GLN A 326 59.39 24.36 35.06
C GLN A 326 60.39 25.42 35.55
N GLY A 327 61.15 26.06 34.64
CA GLY A 327 62.04 27.19 34.92
C GLY A 327 61.45 28.53 34.50
#